data_AF-A0A2H5B3B6-F1
#
_entry.id   AF-A0A2H5B3B6-F1
#
_cell.length_a   1.000
_cell.length_b   1.000
_cell.length_c   1.000
_cell.angle_alpha   90.00
_cell.angle_beta   90.00
_cell.angle_gamma   90.00
#
_symmetry.space_group_name_H-M   'P 1'
#
loop_
_entity.id
_entity.type
_entity.pdbx_description
1 polymer ?
#
loop_
_entity_poly.entity_id
_entity_poly.type
_entity_poly.pdbx_seq_one_letter_code
_entity_poly.pdbx_strand_id
1 'polypeptide(L)'
;MPYAAITYRVKPGHEDEIAAIFADFQRVDTPEYAAEDGTSAGRLLGTGVFVKDDVLVRVIHYEGDFAAVGRHMAAQRGVHVLEERLAPYLAEQRDTTSAEGFAAYFRNALMRSVAQLTVDTHPTRV
;
A
#
# COMPACT_ATOMS: atom_id res chain seq x y z
N MET A 1 -8.34 -0.53 14.43
CA MET A 1 -8.02 -0.70 13.00
C MET A 1 -6.86 0.22 12.63
N PRO A 2 -5.67 -0.33 12.37
CA PRO A 2 -4.50 0.49 12.05
C PRO A 2 -4.48 0.97 10.59
N TYR A 3 -3.83 2.11 10.38
CA TYR A 3 -3.40 2.56 9.06
C TYR A 3 -1.93 2.19 8.84
N ALA A 4 -1.55 1.92 7.61
CA ALA A 4 -0.15 1.91 7.20
C ALA A 4 0.03 2.89 6.04
N ALA A 5 1.18 3.54 5.96
CA ALA A 5 1.47 4.48 4.89
C ALA A 5 2.79 4.11 4.23
N ILE A 6 2.81 4.10 2.90
CA ILE A 6 3.98 3.73 2.09
C ILE A 6 4.28 4.90 1.18
N THR A 7 5.55 5.27 1.09
CA THR A 7 5.98 6.42 0.30
C THR A 7 6.83 6.02 -0.90
N TYR A 8 6.63 6.73 -2.00
CA TYR A 8 7.38 6.61 -3.24
C TYR A 8 7.91 7.98 -3.61
N ARG A 9 9.18 8.05 -3.99
CA ARG A 9 9.72 9.20 -4.72
C ARG A 9 9.37 9.06 -6.19
N VAL A 10 8.71 10.08 -6.73
CA VAL A 10 8.27 10.15 -8.13
C VAL A 10 8.90 11.35 -8.81
N LYS A 11 8.95 11.32 -10.14
CA LYS A 11 9.40 12.45 -10.96
C LYS A 11 8.34 13.57 -10.88
N PRO A 12 8.73 14.83 -10.62
CA PRO A 12 7.78 15.95 -10.62
C PRO A 12 7.09 16.14 -11.99
N GLY A 13 5.86 16.66 -11.99
CA GLY A 13 5.14 17.03 -13.21
C GLY A 13 4.42 15.87 -13.93
N HIS A 14 4.25 14.73 -13.26
CA HIS A 14 3.56 13.55 -13.78
C HIS A 14 2.36 13.12 -12.91
N GLU A 15 1.82 14.04 -12.12
CA GLU A 15 0.75 13.78 -11.17
C GLU A 15 -0.50 13.21 -11.85
N ASP A 16 -0.86 13.74 -13.03
CA ASP A 16 -2.04 13.32 -13.78
C ASP A 16 -1.87 11.90 -14.37
N GLU A 17 -0.70 11.57 -14.91
CA GLU A 17 -0.41 10.22 -15.40
C GLU A 17 -0.39 9.20 -14.27
N ILE A 18 0.18 9.56 -13.12
CA ILE A 18 0.16 8.72 -11.92
C ILE A 18 -1.29 8.52 -11.45
N ALA A 19 -2.10 9.57 -11.40
CA ALA A 19 -3.51 9.47 -11.02
C ALA A 19 -4.28 8.53 -11.95
N ALA A 20 -4.05 8.61 -13.27
CA ALA A 20 -4.68 7.72 -14.24
C ALA A 20 -4.28 6.24 -14.03
N ILE A 21 -3.02 5.97 -13.71
CA ILE A 21 -2.54 4.61 -13.38
C ILE A 21 -3.30 4.02 -12.20
N PHE A 22 -3.53 4.81 -11.14
CA PHE A 22 -4.26 4.35 -9.96
C PHE A 22 -5.78 4.33 -10.15
N ALA A 23 -6.34 5.13 -11.06
CA ALA A 23 -7.77 5.09 -11.39
C ALA A 23 -8.16 3.76 -12.08
N ASP A 24 -7.27 3.22 -12.91
CA ASP A 24 -7.45 1.92 -13.56
C ASP A 24 -7.18 0.73 -12.63
N PHE A 25 -6.57 0.97 -11.46
CA PHE A 25 -6.26 -0.08 -10.51
C PHE A 25 -7.55 -0.56 -9.84
N GLN A 26 -8.12 -1.63 -10.39
CA GLN A 26 -9.26 -2.28 -9.78
C GLN A 26 -8.84 -2.94 -8.47
N ARG A 27 -9.63 -2.66 -7.43
CA ARG A 27 -9.50 -3.28 -6.11
C ARG A 27 -9.57 -4.80 -6.28
N VAL A 28 -8.72 -5.51 -5.54
CA VAL A 28 -8.68 -6.99 -5.53
C VAL A 28 -10.06 -7.61 -5.30
N ASP A 29 -10.31 -8.75 -5.95
CA ASP A 29 -11.57 -9.49 -5.91
C ASP A 29 -12.00 -9.93 -4.50
N THR A 30 -11.05 -10.10 -3.57
CA THR A 30 -11.35 -10.42 -2.18
C THR A 30 -10.61 -9.47 -1.23
N PRO A 31 -11.30 -8.89 -0.24
CA PRO A 31 -10.66 -8.02 0.74
C PRO A 31 -9.97 -8.82 1.85
N GLU A 32 -10.18 -10.13 1.94
CA GLU A 32 -9.62 -11.00 2.98
C GLU A 32 -8.25 -11.53 2.59
N TYR A 33 -7.36 -11.64 3.58
CA TYR A 33 -6.04 -12.21 3.38
C TYR A 33 -5.75 -13.29 4.43
N ALA A 34 -5.01 -14.31 4.01
CA ALA A 34 -4.67 -15.47 4.84
C ALA A 34 -3.32 -15.32 5.53
N ALA A 35 -3.20 -15.95 6.70
CA ALA A 35 -1.93 -16.23 7.36
C ALA A 35 -1.17 -17.33 6.60
N GLU A 36 0.09 -17.56 7.00
CA GLU A 36 0.92 -18.61 6.39
C GLU A 36 0.35 -20.03 6.58
N ASP A 37 -0.45 -20.24 7.64
CA ASP A 37 -1.14 -21.51 7.92
C ASP A 37 -2.49 -21.66 7.20
N GLY A 38 -2.86 -20.69 6.35
CA GLY A 38 -4.12 -20.69 5.60
C GLY A 38 -5.34 -20.22 6.40
N THR A 39 -5.17 -19.83 7.67
CA THR A 39 -6.24 -19.21 8.45
C THR A 39 -6.46 -17.75 8.03
N SER A 40 -7.62 -17.16 8.38
CA SER A 40 -7.86 -15.74 8.10
C SER A 40 -6.93 -14.87 8.95
N ALA A 41 -6.12 -14.03 8.29
CA ALA A 41 -5.21 -13.09 8.94
C ALA A 41 -5.79 -11.67 9.04
N GLY A 42 -6.91 -11.41 8.37
CA GLY A 42 -7.62 -10.14 8.43
C GLY A 42 -8.17 -9.65 7.10
N ARG A 43 -8.39 -8.34 7.03
CA ARG A 43 -9.08 -7.71 5.90
C ARG A 43 -8.48 -6.37 5.50
N LEU A 44 -8.40 -6.12 4.19
CA LEU A 44 -8.19 -4.80 3.60
C LEU A 44 -9.48 -3.98 3.65
N LEU A 45 -9.50 -2.94 4.45
CA LEU A 45 -10.65 -2.05 4.62
C LEU A 45 -10.68 -0.92 3.60
N GLY A 46 -9.52 -0.43 3.19
CA GLY A 46 -9.41 0.75 2.34
C GLY A 46 -8.00 0.96 1.81
N THR A 47 -7.90 1.58 0.65
CA THR A 47 -6.64 2.13 0.14
C THR A 47 -6.91 3.56 -0.29
N GLY A 48 -6.11 4.49 0.22
CA GLY A 48 -6.04 5.87 -0.26
C GLY A 48 -4.70 6.12 -0.91
N VAL A 49 -4.68 6.86 -2.01
CA VAL A 49 -3.44 7.24 -2.70
C VAL A 49 -3.43 8.75 -2.84
N PHE A 50 -2.32 9.37 -2.44
CA PHE A 50 -2.15 10.82 -2.40
C PHE A 50 -0.84 11.16 -3.07
N VAL A 51 -0.83 12.15 -3.95
CA VAL A 51 0.40 12.66 -4.57
C VAL A 51 0.51 14.15 -4.32
N LYS A 52 1.72 14.62 -4.03
CA LYS A 52 2.07 16.03 -3.96
C LYS A 52 3.52 16.20 -4.36
N ASP A 53 3.76 17.02 -5.38
CA ASP A 53 5.09 17.25 -5.94
C ASP A 53 5.76 15.90 -6.30
N ASP A 54 6.89 15.57 -5.69
CA ASP A 54 7.64 14.33 -5.91
C ASP A 54 7.36 13.24 -4.85
N VAL A 55 6.32 13.41 -4.02
CA VAL A 55 5.91 12.45 -3.00
C VAL A 55 4.58 11.82 -3.38
N LEU A 56 4.58 10.49 -3.54
CA LEU A 56 3.38 9.67 -3.58
C LEU A 56 3.26 8.89 -2.29
N VAL A 57 2.09 8.92 -1.64
CA VAL A 57 1.78 8.17 -0.42
C VAL A 57 0.59 7.26 -0.68
N ARG A 58 0.76 5.97 -0.42
CA ARG A 58 -0.33 5.00 -0.37
C ARG A 58 -0.65 4.65 1.08
N VAL A 59 -1.85 5.00 1.53
CA VAL A 59 -2.40 4.67 2.83
C VAL A 59 -3.24 3.41 2.71
N ILE A 60 -2.98 2.42 3.56
CA ILE A 60 -3.69 1.16 3.61
C ILE A 60 -4.40 1.09 4.96
N HIS A 61 -5.72 0.96 4.94
CA HIS A 61 -6.54 0.72 6.11
C HIS A 61 -6.83 -0.78 6.17
N TYR A 62 -6.51 -1.42 7.29
CA TYR A 62 -6.58 -2.88 7.41
C TYR A 62 -6.96 -3.31 8.83
N GLU A 63 -7.36 -4.58 8.95
CA GLU A 63 -7.60 -5.29 10.20
C GLU A 63 -6.65 -6.48 10.28
N GLY A 64 -6.03 -6.73 11.42
CA GLY A 64 -5.15 -7.90 11.62
C GLY A 64 -3.68 -7.59 11.39
N ASP A 65 -2.93 -8.55 10.81
CA ASP A 65 -1.48 -8.46 10.66
C ASP A 65 -1.06 -7.73 9.38
N PHE A 66 -0.23 -6.70 9.51
CA PHE A 66 0.30 -5.94 8.37
C PHE A 66 1.32 -6.72 7.54
N ALA A 67 2.08 -7.64 8.15
CA ALA A 67 3.01 -8.46 7.39
C ALA A 67 2.24 -9.38 6.43
N ALA A 68 1.11 -9.93 6.87
CA ALA A 68 0.19 -10.67 6.02
C ALA A 68 -0.43 -9.81 4.91
N VAL A 69 -0.75 -8.52 5.18
CA VAL A 69 -1.15 -7.56 4.14
C VAL A 69 -0.08 -7.43 3.05
N GLY A 70 1.18 -7.23 3.44
CA GLY A 70 2.30 -7.09 2.50
C GLY A 70 2.46 -8.30 1.60
N ARG A 71 2.45 -9.52 2.18
CA ARG A 71 2.50 -10.78 1.40
C ARG A 71 1.31 -10.92 0.46
N HIS A 72 0.12 -10.63 0.93
CA HIS A 72 -1.10 -10.73 0.13
C HIS A 72 -1.06 -9.78 -1.07
N MET A 73 -0.63 -8.54 -0.90
CA MET A 73 -0.47 -7.60 -2.03
C MET A 73 0.65 -8.03 -2.98
N ALA A 74 1.75 -8.59 -2.49
CA ALA A 74 2.84 -9.09 -3.33
C ALA A 74 2.39 -10.22 -4.27
N ALA A 75 1.39 -11.02 -3.85
CA ALA A 75 0.86 -12.13 -4.65
C ALA A 75 -0.16 -11.69 -5.71
N GLN A 76 -0.59 -10.43 -5.72
CA GLN A 76 -1.65 -9.96 -6.61
C GLN A 76 -1.11 -9.50 -7.95
N ARG A 77 -1.62 -10.11 -9.04
CA ARG A 77 -1.30 -9.71 -10.42
C ARG A 77 -1.55 -8.22 -10.69
N GLY A 78 -2.62 -7.66 -10.12
CA GLY A 78 -2.92 -6.23 -10.26
C GLY A 78 -1.82 -5.33 -9.72
N VAL A 79 -1.16 -5.74 -8.62
CA VAL A 79 -0.05 -4.99 -8.02
C VAL A 79 1.18 -4.98 -8.93
N HIS A 80 1.52 -6.12 -9.55
CA HIS A 80 2.61 -6.16 -10.53
C HIS A 80 2.36 -5.24 -11.73
N VAL A 81 1.14 -5.25 -12.29
CA VAL A 81 0.77 -4.36 -13.41
C VAL A 81 0.83 -2.89 -12.99
N LEU A 82 0.38 -2.57 -11.78
CA LEU A 82 0.49 -1.23 -11.21
C LEU A 82 1.95 -0.79 -11.12
N GLU A 83 2.82 -1.65 -10.61
CA GLU A 83 4.26 -1.36 -10.47
C GLU A 83 4.94 -1.14 -11.81
N GLU A 84 4.68 -1.99 -12.80
CA GLU A 84 5.21 -1.85 -14.16
C GLU A 84 4.79 -0.52 -14.80
N ARG A 85 3.53 -0.12 -14.64
CA ARG A 85 3.01 1.16 -15.16
C ARG A 85 3.57 2.37 -14.40
N LEU A 86 3.78 2.24 -13.09
CA LEU A 86 4.31 3.30 -12.24
C LEU A 86 5.82 3.48 -12.42
N ALA A 87 6.56 2.42 -12.77
CA ALA A 87 8.03 2.40 -12.85
C ALA A 87 8.67 3.56 -13.64
N PRO A 88 8.16 3.98 -14.81
CA PRO A 88 8.72 5.09 -15.57
C PRO A 88 8.66 6.44 -14.83
N TYR A 89 7.73 6.58 -13.90
CA TYR A 89 7.48 7.81 -13.14
C TYR A 89 8.20 7.83 -11.79
N LEU A 90 8.86 6.74 -11.40
CA LEU A 90 9.65 6.71 -10.18
C LEU A 90 10.94 7.52 -10.34
N ALA A 91 11.31 8.26 -9.29
CA ALA A 91 12.58 8.98 -9.26
C ALA A 91 13.78 8.01 -9.23
N GLU A 92 13.58 6.83 -8.64
CA GLU A 92 14.55 5.74 -8.56
C GLU A 92 13.89 4.47 -9.09
N GLN A 93 14.53 3.82 -10.07
CA GLN A 93 14.09 2.52 -10.57
C GLN A 93 14.35 1.42 -9.53
N ARG A 94 13.49 0.41 -9.53
CA ARG A 94 13.41 -0.59 -8.47
C ARG A 94 13.35 -1.97 -9.09
N ASP A 95 14.00 -2.92 -8.44
CA ASP A 95 13.80 -4.33 -8.73
C ASP A 95 12.74 -4.89 -7.78
N THR A 96 11.47 -4.85 -8.20
CA THR A 96 10.35 -5.52 -7.53
C THR A 96 9.92 -6.79 -8.25
N THR A 97 10.76 -7.30 -9.17
CA THR A 97 10.43 -8.46 -10.02
C THR A 97 10.41 -9.78 -9.24
N SER A 98 11.06 -9.81 -8.07
CA SER A 98 10.99 -10.93 -7.12
C SER A 98 10.11 -10.60 -5.92
N ALA A 99 9.46 -11.62 -5.35
CA ALA A 99 8.66 -11.49 -4.13
C ALA A 99 9.49 -10.96 -2.94
N GLU A 100 10.77 -11.37 -2.85
CA GLU A 100 11.69 -10.90 -1.82
C GLU A 100 12.06 -9.42 -2.02
N GLY A 101 12.34 -9.00 -3.27
CA GLY A 101 12.59 -7.61 -3.64
C GLY A 101 11.39 -6.72 -3.34
N PHE A 102 10.18 -7.16 -3.70
CA PHE A 102 8.94 -6.47 -3.35
C PHE A 102 8.77 -6.33 -1.84
N ALA A 103 8.95 -7.41 -1.07
CA ALA A 103 8.80 -7.37 0.39
C ALA A 103 9.84 -6.46 1.05
N ALA A 104 11.10 -6.50 0.61
CA ALA A 104 12.14 -5.60 1.08
C ALA A 104 11.83 -4.14 0.77
N TYR A 105 11.38 -3.88 -0.46
CA TYR A 105 10.93 -2.56 -0.87
C TYR A 105 9.79 -2.05 0.00
N PHE A 106 8.75 -2.87 0.18
CA PHE A 106 7.57 -2.53 0.95
C PHE A 106 7.90 -2.17 2.39
N ARG A 107 8.86 -2.88 3.00
CA ARG A 107 9.39 -2.56 4.33
C ARG A 107 10.16 -1.24 4.33
N ASN A 108 11.01 -1.00 3.33
CA ASN A 108 11.83 0.22 3.25
C ASN A 108 11.01 1.48 2.95
N ALA A 109 9.91 1.31 2.21
CA ALA A 109 8.99 2.39 1.86
C ALA A 109 7.93 2.65 2.95
N LEU A 110 7.84 1.79 3.97
CA LEU A 110 6.90 1.93 5.07
C LEU A 110 7.26 3.15 5.93
N MET A 111 6.31 4.07 6.07
CA MET A 111 6.46 5.23 6.93
C MET A 111 6.25 4.84 8.39
N ARG A 112 7.02 5.46 9.29
CA ARG A 112 6.80 5.32 10.74
C ARG A 112 5.43 5.88 11.12
N SER A 113 4.60 5.04 11.73
CA SER A 113 3.37 5.51 12.38
C SER A 113 3.71 6.30 13.65
N VAL A 114 3.27 7.57 13.72
CA VAL A 114 3.50 8.46 14.87
C VAL A 114 2.26 8.53 15.76
N ALA A 115 1.07 8.62 15.16
CA ALA A 115 -0.20 8.63 15.85
C ALA A 115 -1.29 8.07 14.95
N GLN A 116 -2.26 7.37 15.54
CA GLN A 116 -3.46 6.90 14.85
C GLN A 116 -4.65 7.09 15.77
N LEU A 117 -5.64 7.83 15.28
CA LEU A 117 -6.87 8.11 15.99
C LEU A 117 -8.02 7.58 15.13
N THR A 118 -8.75 6.61 15.66
CA THR A 118 -9.97 6.05 15.07
C THR A 118 -11.16 6.33 15.98
N VAL A 119 -12.36 6.08 15.46
CA VAL A 119 -13.60 6.13 16.26
C VAL A 119 -13.48 5.26 17.53
N ASP A 120 -12.85 4.08 17.42
CA ASP A 120 -12.66 3.15 18.56
C ASP A 120 -11.71 3.69 19.63
N THR A 121 -10.80 4.60 19.27
CA THR A 121 -9.86 5.25 20.20
C THR A 121 -10.40 6.56 20.76
N HIS A 122 -11.64 6.94 20.43
CA HIS A 122 -12.24 8.16 20.95
C HIS A 122 -12.31 8.08 22.48
N PRO A 123 -11.76 9.06 23.21
CA PRO A 123 -11.83 9.05 24.66
C PRO A 123 -13.29 9.15 25.09
N THR A 124 -13.79 8.15 25.81
CA THR A 124 -15.06 8.26 26.53
C THR A 124 -14.91 9.39 27.55
N ARG A 125 -15.67 10.48 27.37
CA ARG A 125 -15.78 11.52 28.39
C ARG A 125 -16.39 10.86 29.64
N VAL A 126 -15.60 10.76 30.70
CA VAL A 126 -16.06 10.43 32.07
C VAL A 126 -16.44 11.73 32.75
#